data_AF-A0A7V8YUU6-F1
#
_entry.id   AF-A0A7V8YUU6-F1
#
_cell.length_a   1.000
_cell.length_b   1.000
_cell.length_c   1.000
_cell.angle_alpha   90.00
_cell.angle_beta   90.00
_cell.angle_gamma   90.00
#
_symmetry.space_group_name_H-M   'P 1'
#
loop_
_entity.id
_entity.type
_entity.pdbx_description
1 polymer ?
#
loop_
_entity_poly.entity_id
_entity_poly.type
_entity_poly.pdbx_seq_one_letter_code
_entity_poly.pdbx_strand_id
1 'polypeptide(L)' 'LGHDGIAYTPDAAEALRRVRESEAEVAYLMRPTRIEDVFTFARRGEVLPQKTTYFFPKLLSGLLFHPL' A
#
# COMPACT_ATOMS: atom_id res chain seq x y z
N LEU A 1 5.10 2.13 -13.61
CA LEU A 1 5.01 3.08 -12.46
C LEU A 1 5.66 2.47 -11.21
N GLY A 2 6.92 2.08 -11.35
CA GLY A 2 7.83 1.74 -10.25
C GLY A 2 9.16 2.39 -10.61
N HIS A 3 9.87 2.93 -9.64
CA HIS A 3 11.26 3.33 -9.87
C HIS A 3 12.07 2.04 -9.95
N ASP A 4 12.95 1.93 -10.93
CA ASP A 4 13.83 0.77 -11.06
C ASP A 4 14.61 0.57 -9.75
N GLY A 5 14.63 -0.67 -9.26
CA GLY A 5 15.26 -1.03 -7.99
C GLY A 5 14.41 -0.81 -6.73
N ILE A 6 13.16 -0.33 -6.82
CA ILE A 6 12.29 -0.14 -5.65
C ILE A 6 11.10 -1.11 -5.66
N ALA A 7 11.02 -1.93 -4.60
CA ALA A 7 9.89 -2.82 -4.33
C ALA A 7 9.07 -2.33 -3.12
N TYR A 8 7.80 -2.73 -3.07
CA TYR A 8 6.87 -2.36 -2.01
C TYR A 8 6.18 -3.60 -1.46
N THR A 9 6.06 -3.69 -0.13
CA THR A 9 5.29 -4.71 0.57
C THR A 9 4.52 -4.08 1.73
N PRO A 10 3.25 -4.44 1.97
CA PRO A 10 2.52 -4.03 3.16
C PRO A 10 2.92 -4.82 4.41
N ASP A 11 3.70 -5.90 4.25
CA ASP A 11 4.12 -6.79 5.32
C ASP A 11 5.56 -6.46 5.77
N ALA A 12 5.69 -6.04 7.03
CA ALA A 12 6.97 -5.71 7.63
C ALA A 12 7.88 -6.93 7.81
N ALA A 13 7.32 -8.13 8.03
CA ALA A 13 8.10 -9.36 8.15
C ALA A 13 8.73 -9.74 6.82
N GLU A 14 7.99 -9.60 5.72
CA GLU A 14 8.50 -9.79 4.37
C GLU A 14 9.60 -8.78 4.03
N ALA A 15 9.42 -7.50 4.37
CA ALA A 15 10.46 -6.48 4.18
C ALA A 15 11.76 -6.84 4.91
N LEU A 16 11.65 -7.31 6.16
CA LEU A 16 12.79 -7.75 6.97
C LEU A 16 13.47 -9.00 6.38
N ARG A 17 12.68 -9.97 5.91
CA ARG A 17 13.17 -11.20 5.27
C ARG A 17 14.04 -10.86 4.05
N ARG A 18 13.55 -9.99 3.16
CA ARG A 18 14.26 -9.59 1.95
C ARG A 18 15.63 -8.97 2.22
N VAL A 19 15.74 -8.16 3.27
CA VAL A 19 17.03 -7.60 3.69
C VAL A 19 17.95 -8.69 4.24
N ARG A 20 17.43 -9.59 5.09
CA ARG A 20 18.23 -10.69 5.67
C ARG A 20 18.75 -11.66 4.62
N GLU A 21 17.99 -11.90 3.57
CA GLU A 21 18.33 -12.82 2.48
C GLU A 21 19.11 -12.12 1.34
N SER A 22 19.50 -10.86 1.52
CA SER A 22 20.23 -10.05 0.51
C SER A 22 19.47 -9.86 -0.81
N GLU A 23 18.14 -9.99 -0.81
CA GLU A 23 17.26 -9.65 -1.94
C GLU A 23 17.05 -8.12 -2.05
N ALA A 24 17.29 -7.38 -0.96
CA ALA A 24 17.24 -5.93 -0.91
C ALA A 24 18.37 -5.38 -0.02
N GLU A 25 18.96 -4.25 -0.40
CA GLU A 25 20.03 -3.61 0.37
C GLU A 25 19.51 -2.97 1.67
N VAL A 26 18.29 -2.44 1.66
CA VAL A 26 17.68 -1.74 2.79
C VAL A 26 16.15 -1.82 2.71
N ALA A 27 15.48 -1.75 3.87
CA ALA A 27 14.04 -1.59 3.97
C ALA A 27 13.69 -0.35 4.82
N TYR A 28 12.69 0.41 4.36
CA TYR A 28 12.12 1.53 5.10
C TYR A 28 10.74 1.15 5.64
N LEU A 29 10.59 1.14 6.96
CA LEU A 29 9.30 0.91 7.61
C LEU A 29 8.63 2.25 7.88
N MET A 30 7.45 2.45 7.28
CA MET A 30 6.69 3.69 7.44
C MET A 30 5.59 3.51 8.48
N ARG A 31 5.26 4.60 9.19
CA ARG A 31 4.06 4.62 10.03
C ARG A 31 2.81 4.44 9.14
N PRO A 32 1.85 3.59 9.54
CA PRO A 32 0.64 3.41 8.77
C PRO A 32 -0.15 4.72 8.71
N THR A 33 -0.69 5.02 7.52
CA THR A 33 -1.59 6.15 7.31
C THR A 33 -2.88 5.92 8.07
N ARG A 34 -3.28 6.87 8.90
CA ARG A 34 -4.52 6.74 9.67
C ARG A 34 -5.73 6.93 8.76
N ILE A 35 -6.83 6.24 9.07
CA ILE A 35 -8.04 6.34 8.26
C ILE A 35 -8.63 7.76 8.27
N GLU A 36 -8.44 8.51 9.36
CA GLU A 36 -8.93 9.89 9.45
C GLU A 36 -8.19 10.83 8.49
N ASP A 37 -6.89 10.59 8.25
CA ASP A 37 -6.08 11.35 7.31
C ASP A 37 -6.58 11.10 5.88
N VAL A 38 -6.83 9.84 5.53
CA VAL A 38 -7.40 9.47 4.22
C VAL A 38 -8.69 10.24 3.95
N PHE A 39 -9.63 10.23 4.89
CA PHE A 39 -10.90 10.95 4.73
C PHE A 39 -10.71 12.47 4.66
N THR A 40 -9.70 13.01 5.36
CA THR A 40 -9.41 14.44 5.35
C THR A 40 -8.93 14.90 3.98
N PHE A 41 -8.01 14.17 3.34
CA PHE A 41 -7.56 14.45 1.97
C PHE A 41 -8.71 14.29 0.96
N ALA A 42 -9.47 13.19 1.07
CA ALA A 42 -10.59 12.92 0.16
C ALA A 42 -11.66 14.03 0.18
N ARG A 43 -12.03 14.53 1.38
CA ARG A 43 -12.98 15.64 1.53
C ARG A 43 -12.50 16.94 0.90
N ARG A 44 -11.19 17.13 0.76
CA ARG A 44 -10.59 18.30 0.10
C ARG A 44 -10.46 18.12 -1.42
N GLY A 45 -10.81 16.95 -1.96
CA GLY A 45 -10.55 16.62 -3.36
C GLY A 45 -9.06 16.41 -3.66
N GLU A 46 -8.24 16.20 -2.64
CA GLU A 46 -6.80 15.98 -2.77
C GLU A 46 -6.47 14.48 -2.83
N VAL A 47 -5.30 14.17 -3.39
CA VAL A 47 -4.78 12.80 -3.47
C VAL A 47 -3.61 12.61 -2.50
N LEU A 48 -3.54 11.45 -1.88
CA LEU A 48 -2.35 11.04 -1.13
C LEU A 48 -1.22 10.70 -2.12
N PRO A 49 0.06 10.80 -1.69
CA PRO A 49 1.17 10.30 -2.47
C PRO A 49 1.00 8.82 -2.83
N GLN A 50 1.61 8.41 -3.95
CA GLN A 50 1.52 7.03 -4.44
C GLN A 50 2.00 6.03 -3.38
N LYS A 51 1.26 4.92 -3.24
CA LYS A 51 1.60 3.79 -2.35
C LYS A 51 1.65 4.13 -0.84
N THR A 52 0.94 5.18 -0.42
CA THR A 52 0.80 5.63 0.98
C THR A 52 -0.17 4.78 1.82
N THR A 53 -1.09 4.07 1.17
CA THR A 53 -2.14 3.28 1.84
C THR A 53 -2.26 1.88 1.24
N TYR A 54 -2.54 0.89 2.09
CA TYR A 54 -2.89 -0.47 1.69
C TYR A 54 -4.24 -0.85 2.31
N PHE A 55 -5.30 -0.93 1.50
CA PHE A 55 -6.61 -1.37 1.95
C PHE A 55 -6.71 -2.89 1.89
N PHE A 56 -7.05 -3.52 3.02
CA PHE A 56 -7.23 -4.96 3.15
C PHE A 56 -8.63 -5.30 3.70
N PRO A 57 -9.34 -6.29 3.13
CA PRO A 57 -9.00 -6.95 1.86
C PRO A 57 -9.06 -5.97 0.70
N LYS A 58 -8.31 -6.23 -0.38
CA LYS A 58 -8.54 -5.49 -1.62
C LYS A 58 -9.96 -5.80 -2.06
N LEU A 59 -10.80 -4.76 -2.18
CA LEU A 59 -12.12 -4.93 -2.74
C LEU A 59 -11.96 -5.55 -4.13
N LEU A 60 -12.68 -6.63 -4.38
CA LEU A 60 -12.78 -7.21 -5.71
C LEU A 60 -13.48 -6.17 -6.60
N SER A 61 -12.69 -5.38 -7.32
CA SER A 61 -13.24 -4.51 -8.37
C SER A 61 -13.77 -5.40 -9.49
N GLY A 62 -15.01 -5.17 -9.93
CA GLY A 62 -15.60 -5.90 -11.06
C GLY A 62 -16.52 -7.06 -10.71
N LEU A 63 -16.93 -7.25 -9.45
CA LEU A 63 -18.00 -8.18 -9.12
C LEU A 63 -19.37 -7.59 -9.53
N LEU A 64 -19.96 -8.08 -10.62
CA LEU A 64 -21.32 -7.74 -11.04
C LEU A 64 -22.31 -8.71 -10.38
N PHE A 65 -23.19 -8.21 -9.51
CA PHE A 65 -24.35 -8.98 -9.07
C PHE A 65 -25.42 -8.92 -10.17
N HIS A 66 -25.71 -10.05 -10.82
CA HIS A 66 -26.89 -10.21 -11.67
C HIS A 66 -28.04 -10.72 -10.79
N PRO A 67 -29.07 -9.91 -10.50
CA PRO A 67 -30.25 -10.41 -9.81
C PRO A 67 -31.03 -11.36 -10.74
N LEU A 68 -31.41 -12.54 -10.21
CA LEU A 68 -32.33 -13.49 -10.83
C LEU A 68 -33.78 -13.03 -10.67
#